data_AF-A0A537M1F3-F1
#
_entry.id   AF-A0A537M1F3-F1
#
_cell.length_a   1.000
_cell.length_b   1.000
_cell.length_c   1.000
_cell.angle_alpha   90.00
_cell.angle_beta   90.00
_cell.angle_gamma   90.00
#
_symmetry.space_group_name_H-M   'P 1'
#
loop_
_entity.id
_entity.type
_entity.pdbx_description
1 polymer ?
#
loop_
_entity_poly.entity_id
_entity_poly.type
_entity_poly.pdbx_seq_one_letter_code
_entity_poly.pdbx_strand_id
1 'polypeptide(L)'
;MMVIVQKFGGTSVAGPDRIKQVARRIAATRRAGANVVVVVSAPGDMTDDLIGMARQISDRPPAREVDMLLATGEQVSIALLAMALHTEGAEAISLTGGQAQIKTERVHTRARILAVDRRRIDRELAAGRIVIVAGFQGITDEEEITTLGRGGSDATAVALASALKADLCQIYTDVEGVFTADPRIVPEARKLKALSYEELLEMASSGALVVQTRAAELAMQNRVRLEVRSSFVDREGTVVTDHSMERRKVVTGVTHDTNVAKISTTGVGDRPG
;
A
#
# COMPACT_ATOMS: atom_id res chain seq x y z
N MET A 1 20.24 -0.94 12.90
CA MET A 1 19.64 0.30 12.36
C MET A 1 18.18 0.00 12.08
N MET A 2 17.26 0.86 12.52
CA MET A 2 15.82 0.64 12.33
C MET A 2 15.49 0.55 10.84
N VAL A 3 14.64 -0.38 10.43
CA VAL A 3 14.14 -0.50 9.05
C VAL A 3 12.71 0.01 9.01
N ILE A 4 12.46 1.04 8.21
CA ILE A 4 11.14 1.63 8.01
C ILE A 4 10.74 1.44 6.56
N VAL A 5 9.56 0.84 6.35
CA VAL A 5 8.92 0.80 5.04
C VAL A 5 7.93 1.96 4.94
N GLN A 6 8.00 2.78 3.89
CA GLN A 6 7.08 3.90 3.67
C GLN A 6 6.36 3.72 2.34
N LYS A 7 5.03 3.62 2.36
CA LYS A 7 4.22 3.59 1.15
C LYS A 7 3.60 4.94 0.88
N PHE A 8 3.65 5.42 -0.35
CA PHE A 8 2.95 6.63 -0.80
C PHE A 8 1.91 6.28 -1.87
N GLY A 9 0.68 6.75 -1.68
CA GLY A 9 -0.42 6.60 -2.63
C GLY A 9 -0.26 7.49 -3.87
N GLY A 10 -1.11 7.29 -4.88
CA GLY A 10 -1.01 8.04 -6.14
C GLY A 10 -1.21 9.54 -5.97
N THR A 11 -2.12 9.95 -5.08
CA THR A 11 -2.32 11.38 -4.72
C THR A 11 -1.10 11.99 -4.03
N SER A 12 -0.34 11.20 -3.28
CA SER A 12 0.90 11.64 -2.63
C SER A 12 2.04 11.90 -3.63
N VAL A 13 1.97 11.33 -4.83
CA VAL A 13 2.98 11.48 -5.90
C VAL A 13 2.38 12.06 -7.19
N ALA A 14 1.25 12.75 -7.10
CA ALA A 14 0.57 13.40 -8.22
C ALA A 14 1.34 14.65 -8.68
N GLY A 15 2.41 14.41 -9.44
CA GLY A 15 3.23 15.44 -10.09
C GLY A 15 4.51 15.84 -9.35
N PRO A 16 5.36 16.65 -9.99
CA PRO A 16 6.73 16.91 -9.53
C PRO A 16 6.83 17.54 -8.14
N ASP A 17 5.96 18.49 -7.79
CA ASP A 17 6.02 19.17 -6.49
C ASP A 17 5.66 18.24 -5.33
N ARG A 18 4.68 17.35 -5.56
CA ARG A 18 4.32 16.30 -4.60
C ARG A 18 5.46 15.31 -4.41
N ILE A 19 6.09 14.88 -5.51
CA ILE A 19 7.26 13.98 -5.47
C ILE A 19 8.43 14.62 -4.69
N LYS A 20 8.70 15.92 -4.89
CA LYS A 20 9.73 16.64 -4.11
C LYS A 20 9.40 16.70 -2.61
N GLN A 21 8.13 16.92 -2.25
CA GLN A 21 7.69 16.90 -0.84
C GLN A 21 7.89 15.51 -0.22
N VAL A 22 7.53 14.45 -0.94
CA VAL A 22 7.74 13.06 -0.53
C VAL A 22 9.24 12.75 -0.37
N ALA A 23 10.08 13.18 -1.32
CA ALA A 23 11.54 13.00 -1.25
C ALA A 23 12.14 13.65 0.01
N ARG A 24 11.75 14.88 0.34
CA ARG A 24 12.20 15.57 1.57
C ARG A 24 11.85 14.81 2.84
N ARG A 25 10.64 14.25 2.90
CA ARG A 25 10.17 13.45 4.05
C ARG A 25 10.98 12.16 4.20
N ILE A 26 11.21 11.46 3.10
CA ILE A 26 12.03 10.23 3.08
C ILE A 26 13.48 10.56 3.49
N ALA A 27 14.07 11.63 2.93
CA ALA A 27 15.42 12.08 3.26
C ALA A 27 15.54 12.49 4.73
N ALA A 28 14.52 13.13 5.31
CA ALA A 28 14.48 13.42 6.75
C ALA A 28 14.47 12.14 7.58
N THR A 29 13.68 11.13 7.20
CA THR A 29 13.63 9.81 7.86
C THR A 29 15.00 9.12 7.80
N ARG A 30 15.67 9.18 6.64
CA ARG A 30 17.03 8.65 6.46
C ARG A 30 18.05 9.37 7.33
N ARG A 31 18.03 10.70 7.37
CA ARG A 31 18.90 11.54 8.22
C ARG A 31 18.72 11.27 9.72
N ALA A 32 17.52 10.86 10.13
CA ALA A 32 17.26 10.42 11.50
C ALA A 32 17.88 9.05 11.84
N GLY A 33 18.59 8.41 10.90
CA GLY A 33 19.34 7.18 11.13
C GLY A 33 18.58 5.90 10.84
N ALA A 34 17.48 5.95 10.08
CA ALA A 34 16.75 4.76 9.64
C ALA A 34 17.23 4.25 8.28
N ASN A 35 17.18 2.93 8.08
CA ASN A 35 17.16 2.30 6.76
C ASN A 35 15.76 2.42 6.18
N VAL A 36 15.63 2.99 4.99
CA VAL A 36 14.31 3.31 4.41
C VAL A 36 14.10 2.53 3.12
N VAL A 37 13.00 1.79 3.08
CA VAL A 37 12.46 1.20 1.85
C VAL A 37 11.14 1.88 1.53
N VAL A 38 11.00 2.36 0.30
CA VAL A 38 9.85 3.16 -0.13
C VAL A 38 9.05 2.36 -1.15
N VAL A 39 7.73 2.38 -1.05
CA VAL A 39 6.82 1.85 -2.07
C VAL A 39 6.00 3.00 -2.63
N VAL A 40 5.94 3.14 -3.94
CA VAL A 40 5.13 4.18 -4.59
C VAL A 40 4.15 3.57 -5.58
N SER A 41 2.98 4.18 -5.68
CA SER A 41 1.95 3.87 -6.68
C SER A 41 2.13 4.73 -7.93
N ALA A 42 1.41 4.43 -9.00
CA ALA A 42 1.32 5.33 -10.16
C ALA A 42 0.83 6.74 -9.76
N PRO A 43 1.24 7.79 -10.48
CA PRO A 43 0.91 9.17 -10.10
C PRO A 43 -0.54 9.54 -10.43
N GLY A 44 -1.25 10.15 -9.47
CA GLY A 44 -2.62 10.61 -9.66
C GLY A 44 -3.55 9.50 -10.16
N ASP A 45 -4.27 9.78 -11.25
CA ASP A 45 -5.26 8.89 -11.87
C ASP A 45 -4.67 8.06 -13.04
N MET A 46 -3.34 8.04 -13.18
CA MET A 46 -2.66 7.41 -14.34
C MET A 46 -3.02 5.93 -14.52
N THR A 47 -3.26 5.17 -13.45
CA THR A 47 -3.71 3.78 -13.56
C THR A 47 -5.07 3.69 -14.26
N ASP A 48 -6.01 4.56 -13.90
CA ASP A 48 -7.34 4.58 -14.51
C ASP A 48 -7.29 5.05 -15.97
N ASP A 49 -6.43 6.02 -16.29
CA ASP A 49 -6.16 6.46 -17.67
C ASP A 49 -5.60 5.32 -18.53
N LEU A 50 -4.64 4.54 -18.01
CA LEU A 50 -4.07 3.37 -18.68
C LEU A 50 -5.13 2.29 -18.93
N ILE A 51 -5.99 2.00 -17.94
CA ILE A 51 -7.12 1.08 -18.10
C ILE A 51 -8.09 1.61 -19.17
N GLY A 52 -8.37 2.92 -19.18
CA GLY A 52 -9.21 3.57 -20.17
C GLY A 52 -8.67 3.39 -21.59
N MET A 53 -7.38 3.64 -21.81
CA MET A 53 -6.72 3.44 -23.10
C MET A 53 -6.76 1.99 -23.56
N ALA A 54 -6.50 1.02 -22.66
CA ALA A 54 -6.58 -0.40 -23.00
C ALA A 54 -7.98 -0.78 -23.50
N ARG A 55 -9.03 -0.24 -22.86
CA ARG A 55 -10.43 -0.48 -23.25
C ARG A 55 -10.83 0.17 -24.57
N GLN A 56 -10.20 1.29 -24.94
CA GLN A 56 -10.41 1.90 -26.26
C GLN A 56 -9.82 1.02 -27.39
N ILE A 57 -8.82 0.21 -27.09
CA ILE A 57 -8.21 -0.72 -28.06
C ILE A 57 -8.98 -2.04 -28.11
N SER A 58 -9.44 -2.56 -26.97
CA SER A 58 -10.14 -3.84 -26.88
C SER A 58 -11.13 -3.84 -25.72
N ASP A 59 -12.35 -4.32 -25.95
CA ASP A 59 -13.34 -4.55 -24.88
C ASP A 59 -12.88 -5.61 -23.86
N ARG A 60 -11.97 -6.50 -24.28
CA ARG A 60 -11.44 -7.61 -23.47
C ARG A 60 -9.93 -7.72 -23.68
N PRO A 61 -9.14 -6.75 -23.19
CA PRO A 61 -7.70 -6.76 -23.38
C PRO A 61 -7.10 -8.00 -22.68
N PRO A 62 -6.12 -8.69 -23.29
CA PRO A 62 -5.47 -9.83 -22.66
C PRO A 62 -4.86 -9.45 -21.30
N ALA A 63 -5.18 -10.21 -20.25
CA ALA A 63 -4.83 -9.86 -18.87
C ALA A 63 -3.31 -9.66 -18.64
N ARG A 64 -2.48 -10.45 -19.34
CA ARG A 64 -1.01 -10.32 -19.33
C ARG A 64 -0.56 -8.95 -19.85
N GLU A 65 -1.13 -8.48 -20.95
CA GLU A 65 -0.79 -7.18 -21.53
C GLU A 65 -1.34 -6.02 -20.70
N VAL A 66 -2.47 -6.22 -20.00
CA VAL A 66 -2.95 -5.27 -19.00
C VAL A 66 -1.91 -5.11 -17.88
N ASP A 67 -1.37 -6.21 -17.35
CA ASP A 67 -0.34 -6.13 -16.31
C ASP A 67 0.92 -5.42 -16.78
N MET A 68 1.37 -5.72 -18.01
CA MET A 68 2.48 -5.03 -18.66
C MET A 68 2.23 -3.52 -18.72
N LEU A 69 1.06 -3.11 -19.19
CA LEU A 69 0.69 -1.70 -19.34
C LEU A 69 0.64 -0.99 -17.99
N LEU A 70 -0.09 -1.55 -17.01
CA LEU A 70 -0.31 -0.87 -15.73
C LEU A 70 0.99 -0.70 -14.95
N ALA A 71 1.89 -1.69 -15.00
CA ALA A 71 3.18 -1.63 -14.31
C ALA A 71 4.06 -0.44 -14.73
N THR A 72 3.82 0.15 -15.91
CA THR A 72 4.54 1.34 -16.38
C THR A 72 4.26 2.57 -15.51
N GLY A 73 3.05 2.68 -14.94
CA GLY A 73 2.66 3.81 -14.10
C GLY A 73 3.53 3.92 -12.84
N GLU A 74 3.74 2.80 -12.14
CA GLU A 74 4.63 2.78 -10.97
C GLU A 74 6.10 2.96 -11.34
N GLN A 75 6.52 2.51 -12.52
CA GLN A 75 7.89 2.72 -13.00
C GLN A 75 8.23 4.20 -13.20
N VAL A 76 7.26 5.01 -13.67
CA VAL A 76 7.41 6.47 -13.74
C VAL A 76 7.63 7.05 -12.34
N SER A 77 6.79 6.68 -11.36
CA SER A 77 6.87 7.20 -9.99
C SER A 77 8.20 6.87 -9.31
N ILE A 78 8.69 5.61 -9.39
CA ILE A 78 9.95 5.23 -8.73
C ILE A 78 11.15 5.98 -9.31
N ALA A 79 11.15 6.21 -10.62
CA ALA A 79 12.25 6.87 -11.31
C ALA A 79 12.31 8.35 -10.94
N LEU A 80 11.17 9.04 -11.01
CA LEU A 80 11.07 10.46 -10.64
C LEU A 80 11.40 10.68 -9.15
N LEU A 81 10.96 9.78 -8.27
CA LEU A 81 11.28 9.87 -6.85
C LEU A 81 12.77 9.65 -6.58
N ALA A 82 13.42 8.71 -7.27
CA ALA A 82 14.87 8.51 -7.18
C ALA A 82 15.62 9.79 -7.56
N MET A 83 15.27 10.41 -8.69
CA MET A 83 15.87 11.68 -9.13
C MET A 83 15.67 12.80 -8.11
N ALA A 84 14.49 12.90 -7.52
CA ALA A 84 14.20 13.89 -6.48
C ALA A 84 15.03 13.65 -5.21
N LEU A 85 15.22 12.40 -4.78
CA LEU A 85 16.06 12.05 -3.64
C LEU A 85 17.54 12.37 -3.86
N HIS A 86 18.07 12.10 -5.06
CA HIS A 86 19.43 12.51 -5.42
C HIS A 86 19.59 14.04 -5.38
N THR A 87 18.57 14.78 -5.79
CA THR A 87 18.57 16.26 -5.71
C THR A 87 18.60 16.75 -4.25
N GLU A 88 17.98 16.01 -3.32
CA GLU A 88 18.01 16.27 -1.89
C GLU A 88 19.31 15.76 -1.21
N GLY A 89 20.29 15.28 -1.99
CA GLY A 89 21.58 14.79 -1.51
C GLY A 89 21.55 13.40 -0.89
N ALA A 90 20.50 12.61 -1.13
CA ALA A 90 20.38 11.25 -0.66
C ALA A 90 20.59 10.24 -1.80
N GLU A 91 21.45 9.26 -1.57
CA GLU A 91 21.64 8.14 -2.50
C GLU A 91 20.40 7.24 -2.50
N ALA A 92 19.80 7.04 -3.67
CA ALA A 92 18.62 6.22 -3.83
C ALA A 92 18.74 5.26 -5.03
N ILE A 93 17.94 4.20 -5.03
CA ILE A 93 17.83 3.28 -6.16
C ILE A 93 16.39 2.86 -6.36
N SER A 94 15.90 2.96 -7.58
CA SER A 94 14.59 2.44 -7.98
C SER A 94 14.69 1.00 -8.44
N LEU A 95 13.72 0.18 -8.03
CA LEU A 95 13.58 -1.23 -8.42
C LEU A 95 12.12 -1.48 -8.84
N THR A 96 11.93 -2.14 -9.98
CA THR A 96 10.63 -2.73 -10.31
C THR A 96 10.28 -3.85 -9.33
N GLY A 97 9.02 -4.31 -9.31
CA GLY A 97 8.63 -5.43 -8.43
C GLY A 97 9.43 -6.70 -8.72
N GLY A 98 9.75 -6.96 -10.00
CA GLY A 98 10.64 -8.04 -10.40
C GLY A 98 12.09 -7.84 -9.97
N GLN A 99 12.66 -6.64 -10.09
CA GLN A 99 14.02 -6.35 -9.60
C GLN A 99 14.14 -6.43 -8.07
N ALA A 100 13.06 -6.09 -7.36
CA ALA A 100 12.92 -6.29 -5.91
C ALA A 100 12.58 -7.75 -5.54
N GLN A 101 12.45 -8.64 -6.53
CA GLN A 101 12.15 -10.07 -6.39
C GLN A 101 10.88 -10.35 -5.56
N ILE A 102 9.83 -9.58 -5.83
CA ILE A 102 8.48 -9.86 -5.33
C ILE A 102 7.88 -10.97 -6.21
N LYS A 103 7.90 -12.20 -5.70
CA LYS A 103 7.41 -13.38 -6.41
C LYS A 103 5.90 -13.51 -6.25
N THR A 104 5.22 -13.80 -7.35
CA THR A 104 3.77 -13.84 -7.42
C THR A 104 3.23 -15.08 -8.12
N GLU A 105 1.95 -15.36 -7.90
CA GLU A 105 1.19 -16.33 -8.70
C GLU A 105 1.00 -15.83 -10.14
N ARG A 106 0.72 -16.76 -11.06
CA ARG A 106 0.50 -16.48 -12.50
C ARG A 106 -0.92 -15.98 -12.82
N VAL A 107 -1.60 -15.39 -11.84
CA VAL A 107 -2.98 -14.88 -12.01
C VAL A 107 -2.90 -13.38 -12.29
N HIS A 108 -2.78 -13.03 -13.57
CA HIS A 108 -2.71 -11.63 -14.01
C HIS A 108 -3.88 -10.78 -13.47
N THR A 109 -3.65 -9.48 -13.29
CA THR A 109 -4.57 -8.44 -12.77
C THR A 109 -4.96 -8.54 -11.28
N ARG A 110 -4.63 -9.64 -10.61
CA ARG A 110 -5.01 -9.90 -9.21
C ARG A 110 -4.10 -10.92 -8.52
N ALA A 111 -2.83 -10.95 -8.89
CA ALA A 111 -1.89 -11.95 -8.41
C ALA A 111 -1.70 -11.88 -6.90
N ARG A 112 -1.37 -13.03 -6.30
CA ARG A 112 -0.96 -13.10 -4.89
C ARG A 112 0.56 -13.05 -4.76
N ILE A 113 1.04 -12.33 -3.75
CA ILE A 113 2.46 -12.35 -3.39
C ILE A 113 2.72 -13.68 -2.68
N LEU A 114 3.65 -14.47 -3.23
CA LEU A 114 4.07 -15.75 -2.67
C LEU A 114 5.26 -15.57 -1.74
N ALA A 115 6.24 -14.74 -2.14
CA ALA A 115 7.45 -14.47 -1.38
C ALA A 115 8.11 -13.18 -1.82
N VAL A 116 9.01 -12.66 -0.99
CA VAL A 116 9.91 -11.55 -1.34
C VAL A 116 11.33 -11.99 -1.05
N ASP A 117 12.18 -12.05 -2.08
CA ASP A 117 13.61 -12.29 -1.88
C ASP A 117 14.34 -10.99 -1.56
N ARG A 118 14.64 -10.81 -0.27
CA ARG A 118 15.26 -9.60 0.26
C ARG A 118 16.73 -9.38 -0.16
N ARG A 119 17.40 -10.36 -0.78
CA ARG A 119 18.84 -10.28 -1.09
C ARG A 119 19.24 -9.01 -1.84
N ARG A 120 18.45 -8.60 -2.85
CA ARG A 120 18.73 -7.37 -3.59
C ARG A 120 18.58 -6.14 -2.70
N ILE A 121 17.49 -6.07 -1.94
CA ILE A 121 17.15 -4.92 -1.08
C ILE A 121 18.20 -4.76 0.03
N ASP A 122 18.55 -5.84 0.72
CA ASP A 122 19.54 -5.81 1.81
C ASP A 122 20.89 -5.30 1.33
N ARG A 123 21.32 -5.70 0.12
CA ARG A 123 22.58 -5.24 -0.47
C ARG A 123 22.58 -3.73 -0.70
N GLU A 124 21.48 -3.17 -1.20
CA GLU A 124 21.37 -1.73 -1.44
C GLU A 124 21.28 -0.93 -0.12
N LEU A 125 20.55 -1.45 0.86
CA LEU A 125 20.49 -0.86 2.20
C LEU A 125 21.87 -0.86 2.88
N ALA A 126 22.63 -1.96 2.75
CA ALA A 126 23.99 -2.07 3.27
C ALA A 126 24.96 -1.11 2.57
N ALA A 127 24.73 -0.79 1.29
CA ALA A 127 25.44 0.25 0.54
C ALA A 127 25.00 1.69 0.92
N GLY A 128 24.12 1.83 1.91
CA GLY A 128 23.69 3.12 2.43
C GLY A 128 22.58 3.80 1.63
N ARG A 129 21.99 3.12 0.64
CA ARG A 129 20.99 3.70 -0.26
C ARG A 129 19.57 3.61 0.30
N ILE A 130 18.72 4.54 -0.11
CA ILE A 130 17.27 4.42 0.01
C ILE A 130 16.77 3.55 -1.14
N VAL A 131 16.03 2.48 -0.81
CA VAL A 131 15.49 1.58 -1.84
C VAL A 131 14.06 1.97 -2.15
N ILE A 132 13.75 2.24 -3.42
CA ILE A 132 12.41 2.61 -3.88
C ILE A 132 11.89 1.46 -4.75
N VAL A 133 10.77 0.87 -4.36
CA VAL A 133 10.17 -0.28 -5.03
C VAL A 133 8.87 0.15 -5.70
N ALA A 134 8.68 -0.30 -6.94
CA ALA A 134 7.40 -0.14 -7.61
C ALA A 134 6.34 -0.97 -6.88
N GLY A 135 5.31 -0.31 -6.34
CA GLY A 135 4.18 -0.99 -5.75
C GLY A 135 3.37 -1.76 -6.78
N PHE A 136 2.35 -2.48 -6.33
CA PHE A 136 1.29 -3.05 -7.18
C PHE A 136 1.72 -4.16 -8.15
N GLN A 137 3.02 -4.33 -8.42
CA GLN A 137 3.55 -5.30 -9.38
C GLN A 137 4.50 -6.33 -8.73
N GLY A 138 4.63 -7.48 -9.39
CA GLY A 138 5.56 -8.55 -9.03
C GLY A 138 5.99 -9.33 -10.28
N ILE A 139 6.65 -10.48 -10.05
CA ILE A 139 7.17 -11.33 -11.13
C ILE A 139 6.85 -12.81 -10.88
N THR A 140 6.47 -13.52 -11.93
CA THR A 140 6.29 -14.98 -11.87
C THR A 140 7.63 -15.71 -11.92
N ASP A 141 7.56 -17.02 -11.82
CA ASP A 141 8.67 -17.95 -12.06
C ASP A 141 9.16 -17.95 -13.52
N GLU A 142 8.29 -17.65 -14.48
CA GLU A 142 8.63 -17.46 -15.91
C GLU A 142 9.02 -16.02 -16.26
N GLU A 143 9.33 -15.19 -15.26
CA GLU A 143 9.75 -13.80 -15.44
C GLU A 143 8.66 -12.85 -15.98
N GLU A 144 7.39 -13.24 -15.88
CA GLU A 144 6.27 -12.41 -16.32
C GLU A 144 5.89 -11.34 -15.29
N ILE A 145 5.61 -10.13 -15.77
CA ILE A 145 5.08 -9.05 -14.93
C ILE A 145 3.63 -9.40 -14.57
N THR A 146 3.32 -9.29 -13.28
CA THR A 146 1.95 -9.44 -12.77
C THR A 146 1.57 -8.26 -11.90
N THR A 147 0.28 -7.95 -11.87
CA THR A 147 -0.25 -6.94 -10.95
C THR A 147 -1.11 -7.56 -9.86
N LEU A 148 -1.17 -6.89 -8.71
CA LEU A 148 -1.76 -7.41 -7.46
C LEU A 148 -3.24 -7.05 -7.28
N GLY A 149 -3.82 -6.31 -8.23
CA GLY A 149 -5.17 -5.77 -8.16
C GLY A 149 -5.28 -4.56 -7.23
N ARG A 150 -6.52 -4.12 -6.99
CA ARG A 150 -6.81 -2.92 -6.17
C ARG A 150 -6.14 -3.03 -4.80
N GLY A 151 -5.45 -1.96 -4.39
CA GLY A 151 -4.69 -1.94 -3.14
C GLY A 151 -3.36 -2.66 -3.18
N GLY A 152 -2.90 -3.07 -4.36
CA GLY A 152 -1.64 -3.80 -4.53
C GLY A 152 -0.43 -3.12 -3.90
N SER A 153 -0.31 -1.79 -3.98
CA SER A 153 0.81 -1.06 -3.37
C SER A 153 0.85 -1.16 -1.85
N ASP A 154 -0.31 -1.17 -1.17
CA ASP A 154 -0.36 -1.38 0.28
C ASP A 154 0.08 -2.81 0.61
N ALA A 155 -0.40 -3.80 -0.14
CA ALA A 155 0.00 -5.19 0.02
C ALA A 155 1.51 -5.39 -0.23
N THR A 156 2.08 -4.73 -1.25
CA THR A 156 3.53 -4.72 -1.51
C THR A 156 4.30 -4.17 -0.31
N ALA A 157 3.87 -3.05 0.27
CA ALA A 157 4.55 -2.44 1.41
C ALA A 157 4.53 -3.33 2.65
N VAL A 158 3.38 -3.95 2.95
CA VAL A 158 3.25 -4.88 4.08
C VAL A 158 4.08 -6.15 3.86
N ALA A 159 4.08 -6.70 2.64
CA ALA A 159 4.89 -7.88 2.30
C ALA A 159 6.40 -7.59 2.42
N LEU A 160 6.85 -6.43 1.93
CA LEU A 160 8.23 -5.97 2.11
C LEU A 160 8.57 -5.79 3.59
N ALA A 161 7.69 -5.16 4.37
CA ALA A 161 7.89 -4.96 5.79
C ALA A 161 8.01 -6.30 6.56
N SER A 162 7.15 -7.27 6.24
CA SER A 162 7.24 -8.63 6.79
C SER A 162 8.57 -9.30 6.43
N ALA A 163 8.93 -9.36 5.14
CA ALA A 163 10.14 -10.03 4.67
C ALA A 163 11.42 -9.39 5.20
N LEU A 164 11.44 -8.06 5.31
CA LEU A 164 12.58 -7.30 5.83
C LEU A 164 12.66 -7.32 7.36
N LYS A 165 11.61 -7.78 8.05
CA LYS A 165 11.42 -7.63 9.51
C LYS A 165 11.52 -6.17 9.92
N ALA A 166 10.81 -5.31 9.19
CA ALA A 166 10.80 -3.88 9.43
C ALA A 166 10.18 -3.55 10.78
N ASP A 167 10.72 -2.54 11.45
CA ASP A 167 10.23 -2.05 12.74
C ASP A 167 8.89 -1.31 12.60
N LEU A 168 8.65 -0.73 11.42
CA LEU A 168 7.46 0.05 11.11
C LEU A 168 7.17 0.05 9.61
N CYS A 169 5.90 -0.14 9.25
CA CYS A 169 5.38 0.12 7.90
C CYS A 169 4.43 1.32 7.94
N GLN A 170 4.83 2.44 7.35
CA GLN A 170 4.02 3.65 7.26
C GLN A 170 3.23 3.66 5.95
N ILE A 171 1.91 3.79 6.03
CA ILE A 171 1.03 3.96 4.88
C ILE A 171 0.65 5.44 4.79
N TYR A 172 1.25 6.16 3.85
CA TYR A 172 0.92 7.55 3.55
C TYR A 172 -0.22 7.65 2.54
N THR A 173 -1.25 8.39 2.91
CA THR A 173 -2.47 8.60 2.13
C THR A 173 -2.95 10.06 2.25
N ASP A 174 -4.15 10.36 1.77
CA ASP A 174 -4.80 11.68 1.84
C ASP A 174 -5.49 11.97 3.18
N VAL A 175 -5.76 10.96 3.99
CA VAL A 175 -6.31 11.12 5.36
C VAL A 175 -5.22 11.14 6.44
N GLU A 176 -5.48 11.83 7.56
CA GLU A 176 -4.54 11.94 8.69
C GLU A 176 -4.30 10.64 9.47
N GLY A 177 -5.14 9.63 9.28
CA GLY A 177 -5.16 8.39 10.03
C GLY A 177 -6.52 7.71 9.91
N VAL A 178 -6.78 6.76 10.79
CA VAL A 178 -8.10 6.09 10.90
C VAL A 178 -8.96 6.87 11.88
N PHE A 179 -10.20 7.17 11.51
CA PHE A 179 -11.15 7.92 12.33
C PHE A 179 -12.26 7.01 12.87
N THR A 180 -12.92 7.44 13.94
CA THR A 180 -14.07 6.71 14.54
C THR A 180 -15.27 6.58 13.59
N ALA A 181 -15.37 7.42 12.58
CA ALA A 181 -16.35 7.37 11.49
C ALA A 181 -15.78 8.15 10.30
N ASP A 182 -16.43 8.12 9.12
CA ASP A 182 -16.01 8.96 7.99
C ASP A 182 -16.20 10.46 8.34
N PRO A 183 -15.12 11.25 8.45
CA PRO A 183 -15.22 12.66 8.84
C PRO A 183 -15.93 13.53 7.79
N ARG A 184 -16.11 13.04 6.55
CA ARG A 184 -16.89 13.72 5.50
C ARG A 184 -18.39 13.62 5.74
N ILE A 185 -18.83 12.64 6.53
CA ILE A 185 -20.24 12.39 6.87
C ILE A 185 -20.53 12.82 8.31
N VAL A 186 -19.61 12.52 9.23
CA VAL A 186 -19.72 12.83 10.67
C VAL A 186 -18.59 13.78 11.07
N PRO A 187 -18.81 15.10 11.09
CA PRO A 187 -17.76 16.10 11.37
C PRO A 187 -17.08 15.93 12.73
N GLU A 188 -17.78 15.35 13.73
CA GLU A 188 -17.27 15.09 15.08
C GLU A 188 -16.40 13.83 15.18
N ALA A 189 -16.20 13.11 14.07
CA ALA A 189 -15.36 11.93 14.03
C ALA A 189 -13.94 12.25 14.52
N ARG A 190 -13.40 11.39 15.40
CA ARG A 190 -12.11 11.60 16.04
C ARG A 190 -11.08 10.66 15.44
N LYS A 191 -9.87 11.17 15.17
CA LYS A 191 -8.73 10.34 14.80
C LYS A 191 -8.38 9.39 15.94
N LEU A 192 -8.28 8.11 15.63
CA LEU A 192 -7.81 7.08 16.54
C LEU A 192 -6.28 7.21 16.68
N LYS A 193 -5.77 7.13 17.91
CA LYS A 193 -4.32 7.12 18.14
C LYS A 193 -3.71 5.75 17.80
N ALA A 194 -4.42 4.70 18.19
CA ALA A 194 -4.05 3.33 17.89
C ALA A 194 -5.30 2.45 17.77
N LEU A 195 -5.15 1.32 17.08
CA LEU A 195 -6.12 0.23 17.00
C LEU A 195 -5.38 -1.11 16.81
N SER A 196 -6.07 -2.22 17.04
CA SER A 196 -5.54 -3.55 16.74
C SER A 196 -5.62 -3.92 15.28
N TYR A 197 -4.93 -5.01 14.93
CA TYR A 197 -4.98 -5.59 13.61
C TYR A 197 -6.40 -6.05 13.25
N GLU A 198 -7.11 -6.68 14.20
CA GLU A 198 -8.48 -7.14 14.04
C GLU A 198 -9.42 -5.97 13.82
N GLU A 199 -9.31 -4.91 14.63
CA GLU A 199 -10.11 -3.69 14.44
C GLU A 199 -9.86 -3.07 13.06
N LEU A 200 -8.61 -3.03 12.59
CA LEU A 200 -8.30 -2.46 11.28
C LEU A 200 -8.93 -3.32 10.17
N LEU A 201 -8.78 -4.64 10.27
CA LEU A 201 -9.28 -5.57 9.28
C LEU A 201 -10.82 -5.51 9.19
N GLU A 202 -11.51 -5.48 10.32
CA GLU A 202 -12.96 -5.32 10.37
C GLU A 202 -13.42 -4.00 9.79
N MET A 203 -12.76 -2.89 10.16
CA MET A 203 -13.08 -1.58 9.59
C MET A 203 -12.84 -1.54 8.08
N ALA A 204 -11.71 -2.08 7.60
CA ALA A 204 -11.36 -2.11 6.19
C ALA A 204 -12.31 -3.00 5.37
N SER A 205 -12.72 -4.15 5.90
CA SER A 205 -13.68 -5.05 5.25
C SER A 205 -15.11 -4.48 5.23
N SER A 206 -15.44 -3.63 6.20
CA SER A 206 -16.75 -2.99 6.36
C SER A 206 -16.85 -1.59 5.73
N GLY A 207 -15.93 -1.25 4.81
CA GLY A 207 -15.99 -0.06 3.97
C GLY A 207 -15.09 1.12 4.37
N ALA A 208 -14.23 1.00 5.38
CA ALA A 208 -13.21 2.03 5.63
C ALA A 208 -12.12 1.99 4.55
N LEU A 209 -12.14 2.97 3.64
CA LEU A 209 -11.25 3.05 2.48
C LEU A 209 -9.81 3.51 2.78
N VAL A 210 -9.36 3.45 4.04
CA VAL A 210 -8.09 4.03 4.47
C VAL A 210 -6.90 3.10 4.22
N VAL A 211 -7.06 1.81 4.53
CA VAL A 211 -6.09 0.74 4.23
C VAL A 211 -6.86 -0.38 3.57
N GLN A 212 -6.31 -0.92 2.49
CA GLN A 212 -6.98 -1.98 1.74
C GLN A 212 -7.03 -3.28 2.56
N THR A 213 -8.18 -3.96 2.55
CA THR A 213 -8.47 -5.14 3.40
C THR A 213 -7.36 -6.19 3.34
N ARG A 214 -6.84 -6.46 2.14
CA ARG A 214 -5.77 -7.43 1.92
C ARG A 214 -4.45 -7.03 2.59
N ALA A 215 -4.13 -5.74 2.63
CA ALA A 215 -2.94 -5.25 3.33
C ALA A 215 -3.12 -5.31 4.85
N ALA A 216 -4.33 -5.00 5.35
CA ALA A 216 -4.67 -5.16 6.76
C ALA A 216 -4.58 -6.64 7.19
N GLU A 217 -5.08 -7.57 6.38
CA GLU A 217 -5.00 -9.01 6.61
C GLU A 217 -3.53 -9.48 6.65
N LEU A 218 -2.71 -9.09 5.67
CA LEU A 218 -1.29 -9.44 5.64
C LEU A 218 -0.56 -8.87 6.86
N ALA A 219 -0.90 -7.66 7.30
CA ALA A 219 -0.28 -7.03 8.46
C ALA A 219 -0.63 -7.77 9.74
N MET A 220 -1.89 -8.21 9.88
CA MET A 220 -2.34 -9.05 10.99
C MET A 220 -1.61 -10.39 11.01
N GLN A 221 -1.61 -11.13 9.90
CA GLN A 221 -1.02 -12.47 9.79
C GLN A 221 0.48 -12.47 10.12
N ASN A 222 1.19 -11.40 9.73
CA ASN A 222 2.63 -11.28 9.90
C ASN A 222 3.03 -10.37 11.08
N ARG A 223 2.05 -9.86 11.85
CA ARG A 223 2.26 -8.88 12.93
C ARG A 223 3.15 -7.70 12.52
N VAL A 224 2.91 -7.17 11.32
CA VAL A 224 3.63 -5.99 10.82
C VAL A 224 3.03 -4.76 11.48
N ARG A 225 3.79 -4.07 12.32
CA ARG A 225 3.36 -2.79 12.91
C ARG A 225 3.12 -1.75 11.82
N LEU A 226 1.89 -1.23 11.73
CA LEU A 226 1.55 -0.19 10.76
C LEU A 226 1.43 1.19 11.41
N GLU A 227 1.59 2.22 10.60
CA GLU A 227 1.15 3.56 10.92
C GLU A 227 0.51 4.22 9.70
N VAL A 228 -0.78 4.55 9.80
CA VAL A 228 -1.51 5.25 8.75
C VAL A 228 -1.34 6.76 8.95
N ARG A 229 -0.78 7.45 7.95
CA ARG A 229 -0.46 8.88 8.02
C ARG A 229 -0.95 9.62 6.79
N SER A 230 -1.07 10.95 6.91
CA SER A 230 -1.25 11.81 5.73
C SER A 230 0.10 12.17 5.12
N SER A 231 0.19 12.17 3.79
CA SER A 231 1.32 12.77 3.08
C SER A 231 1.29 14.31 3.08
N PHE A 232 0.13 14.90 3.36
CA PHE A 232 -0.14 16.33 3.18
C PHE A 232 0.13 17.17 4.44
N VAL A 233 0.12 16.53 5.61
CA VAL A 233 0.40 17.18 6.89
C VAL A 233 1.44 16.39 7.67
N ASP A 234 2.29 17.09 8.41
CA ASP A 234 3.28 16.44 9.28
C ASP A 234 2.73 16.29 10.70
N ARG A 235 1.84 15.30 10.87
CA ARG A 235 1.22 14.94 12.14
C ARG A 235 1.33 13.45 12.38
N GLU A 236 1.32 13.06 13.65
CA GLU A 236 1.22 11.65 14.04
C GLU A 236 -0.02 11.00 13.42
N GLY A 237 0.16 9.78 12.97
CA GLY A 237 -0.88 8.99 12.35
C GLY A 237 -1.68 8.17 13.36
N THR A 238 -2.27 7.11 12.84
CA THR A 238 -2.87 6.06 13.65
C THR A 238 -2.00 4.81 13.60
N VAL A 239 -1.58 4.33 14.77
CA VAL A 239 -0.72 3.13 14.89
C VAL A 239 -1.57 1.87 14.94
N VAL A 240 -1.17 0.84 14.20
CA VAL A 240 -1.82 -0.47 14.20
C VAL A 240 -0.85 -1.51 14.74
N THR A 241 -1.20 -2.12 15.86
CA THR A 241 -0.33 -3.01 16.64
C THR A 241 -1.16 -3.89 17.57
N ASP A 242 -0.57 -4.92 18.16
CA ASP A 242 -1.22 -5.69 19.24
C ASP A 242 -1.70 -4.76 20.37
N HIS A 243 -2.88 -5.03 20.92
CA HIS A 243 -3.46 -4.25 22.02
C HIS A 243 -2.58 -4.27 23.28
N SER A 244 -2.58 -3.17 24.06
CA SER A 244 -2.31 -3.25 25.49
C SER A 244 -3.60 -3.68 26.22
N MET A 245 -3.48 -4.58 27.21
CA MET A 245 -4.60 -5.28 27.85
C MET A 245 -5.66 -4.38 28.53
N GLU A 246 -5.42 -3.08 28.73
CA GLU A 246 -6.14 -2.30 29.73
C GLU A 246 -7.34 -1.45 29.25
N ARG A 247 -7.60 -1.29 27.94
CA ARG A 247 -8.71 -0.42 27.49
C ARG A 247 -9.38 -0.90 26.20
N ARG A 248 -10.29 -1.86 26.30
CA ARG A 248 -11.23 -2.16 25.21
C ARG A 248 -12.43 -1.22 25.30
N LYS A 249 -12.52 -0.27 24.37
CA LYS A 249 -13.82 0.35 24.06
C LYS A 249 -14.72 -0.76 23.52
N VAL A 250 -16.01 -0.72 23.86
CA VAL A 250 -16.99 -1.70 23.32
C VAL A 250 -17.17 -1.52 21.82
N VAL A 251 -17.12 -0.27 21.34
CA VAL A 251 -17.16 0.09 19.92
C VAL A 251 -16.02 1.05 19.62
N THR A 252 -15.17 0.69 18.65
CA THR A 252 -14.00 1.49 18.26
C THR A 252 -14.32 2.48 17.15
N GLY A 253 -15.18 2.09 16.19
CA GLY A 253 -15.64 2.97 15.13
C GLY A 253 -16.88 2.42 14.40
N VAL A 254 -17.43 3.26 13.53
CA VAL A 254 -18.57 2.95 12.66
C VAL A 254 -18.14 3.15 11.21
N THR A 255 -18.28 2.12 10.38
CA THR A 255 -17.99 2.17 8.95
C THR A 255 -19.26 1.89 8.17
N HIS A 256 -19.23 2.15 6.86
CA HIS A 256 -20.35 1.89 5.97
C HIS A 256 -19.83 1.53 4.59
N ASP A 257 -20.57 0.70 3.87
CA ASP A 257 -20.35 0.42 2.46
C ASP A 257 -21.66 0.68 1.71
N THR A 258 -21.63 1.59 0.74
CA THR A 258 -22.79 1.94 -0.09
C THR A 258 -22.90 1.08 -1.34
N ASN A 259 -21.86 0.30 -1.67
CA ASN A 259 -21.79 -0.51 -2.88
C ASN A 259 -22.22 -1.97 -2.62
N VAL A 260 -23.34 -2.14 -1.94
CA VAL A 260 -23.88 -3.46 -1.56
C VAL A 260 -25.33 -3.61 -2.03
N ALA A 261 -25.71 -4.83 -2.41
CA ALA A 261 -27.07 -5.19 -2.79
C ALA A 261 -27.57 -6.36 -1.93
N LYS A 262 -28.77 -6.22 -1.34
CA LYS A 262 -29.44 -7.31 -0.61
C LYS A 262 -30.26 -8.15 -1.57
N ILE A 263 -29.90 -9.42 -1.71
CA ILE A 263 -30.69 -10.42 -2.44
C ILE A 263 -31.34 -11.35 -1.40
N SER A 264 -32.64 -11.59 -1.53
CA SER A 264 -33.37 -12.50 -0.63
C SER A 264 -34.21 -13.45 -1.46
N THR A 265 -33.97 -14.75 -1.29
CA THR A 265 -34.75 -15.80 -1.93
C THR A 265 -35.81 -16.28 -0.94
N THR A 266 -37.08 -16.16 -1.30
CA THR A 266 -38.22 -16.60 -0.48
C THR A 266 -38.80 -17.92 -1.00
N GLY A 267 -39.53 -18.65 -0.16
CA GLY A 267 -40.17 -19.91 -0.57
C GLY A 267 -39.21 -21.07 -0.82
N VAL A 268 -37.99 -21.01 -0.27
CA VAL A 268 -37.03 -22.12 -0.32
C VAL A 268 -37.50 -23.23 0.62
N GLY A 269 -37.55 -24.46 0.13
CA GLY A 269 -37.87 -25.62 0.97
C GLY A 269 -36.75 -25.90 1.98
N ASP A 270 -37.12 -26.16 3.22
CA ASP A 270 -36.18 -26.53 4.30
C ASP A 270 -35.70 -27.98 4.11
N ARG A 271 -34.76 -28.16 3.19
CA ARG A 271 -34.09 -29.44 2.91
C ARG A 271 -32.61 -29.18 2.61
N PRO A 272 -31.70 -30.11 2.93
CA PRO A 272 -30.30 -29.98 2.54
C PRO A 272 -30.12 -30.03 1.01
N GLY A 273 -29.61 -28.93 0.43
CA GLY A 273 -29.31 -28.80 -1.01
C GLY A 273 -30.51 -28.93 -1.94
#